data_AF-A0A842QBF3-F1
#
_entry.id   AF-A0A842QBF3-F1
#
_cell.length_a   1.000
_cell.length_b   1.000
_cell.length_c   1.000
_cell.angle_alpha   90.00
_cell.angle_beta   90.00
_cell.angle_gamma   90.00
#
_symmetry.space_group_name_H-M   'P 1'
#
loop_
_entity.id
_entity.type
_entity.pdbx_description
1 polymer ?
#
loop_
_entity_poly.entity_id
_entity_poly.type
_entity_poly.pdbx_seq_one_letter_code
_entity_poly.pdbx_strand_id
1 'polypeptide(L)'
;MEIPILSGIITGLKTFFKTRRYVAYLIVFVTSIFLSFFVSFLLSYFAGTSVEVILVNVFVYLGATGTIYFMLGSLFTGLGLDSLWITRRARGRATELKGVAWISVSFFISVFLSIFVGRLALLFFAVFCWVGWIAFQAYLSARTSLRLATISEPKKGGLAMGLGSFILLLIGLGLIAAEAIAALYLIPNNILGIGTFIESALPLPMPNAMENIQIQYNFVLLAYAFFGLFALAVLAAFVKYGGRGAALNISLLTLFVAVYGGYFLFNILRRTEAPTMTVVDIGMSFFFLIYAMSGIGRTVTETVEESRSRLRDFGPLFTFFLASGFFFVDSIIAVTADAGSMLSQWFFADWDAAVNYATFIFRDVAKLMAFPIVSMGTILYYLKEERLERIISQARAEGEYFEKGEVDEEIMEAAPEEGEAWPSEHARGIEEGKPGHELSSPDPGRLSVDRKKARFKPGKRLGEEEEEEE
;
A
#
# COMPACT_ATOMS: atom_id res chain seq x y z
N MET A 1 4.52 -24.76 -16.94
CA MET A 1 4.50 -23.30 -17.17
C MET A 1 4.29 -22.63 -15.83
N GLU A 2 5.33 -22.04 -15.25
CA GLU A 2 5.18 -21.22 -14.04
C GLU A 2 4.64 -19.85 -14.47
N ILE A 3 3.44 -19.50 -14.00
CA ILE A 3 2.94 -18.14 -14.18
C ILE A 3 3.80 -17.24 -13.27
N PRO A 4 4.61 -16.31 -13.82
CA PRO A 4 5.61 -15.54 -13.05
C PRO A 4 5.02 -14.78 -11.86
N ILE A 5 3.74 -14.44 -11.95
CA ILE A 5 2.96 -13.76 -10.91
C ILE A 5 2.72 -14.68 -9.73
N LEU A 6 2.21 -15.89 -9.98
CA LEU A 6 1.90 -16.84 -8.92
C LEU A 6 3.18 -17.36 -8.26
N SER A 7 4.24 -17.63 -9.03
CA SER A 7 5.53 -18.05 -8.47
C SER A 7 6.17 -16.93 -7.63
N GLY A 8 6.10 -15.68 -8.08
CA GLY A 8 6.53 -14.51 -7.32
C GLY A 8 5.73 -14.32 -6.03
N ILE A 9 4.40 -14.49 -6.10
CA ILE A 9 3.53 -14.37 -4.93
C ILE A 9 3.87 -15.42 -3.88
N ILE A 10 3.97 -16.68 -4.30
CA ILE A 10 4.28 -17.83 -3.45
C ILE A 10 5.65 -17.68 -2.80
N THR A 11 6.65 -17.19 -3.54
CA THR A 11 8.02 -17.01 -3.03
C THR A 11 8.06 -15.91 -1.95
N GLY A 12 7.40 -14.78 -2.20
CA GLY A 12 7.24 -13.72 -1.19
C GLY A 12 6.55 -14.23 0.08
N LEU A 13 5.44 -14.97 -0.09
CA LEU A 13 4.69 -15.54 1.03
C LEU A 13 5.53 -16.53 1.85
N LYS A 14 6.31 -17.37 1.16
CA LYS A 14 7.22 -18.34 1.80
C LYS A 14 8.29 -17.63 2.65
N THR A 15 8.87 -16.54 2.17
CA THR A 15 9.82 -15.73 2.94
C THR A 15 9.14 -15.06 4.14
N PHE A 16 7.93 -14.56 3.96
CA PHE A 16 7.13 -13.98 5.05
C PHE A 16 6.93 -15.00 6.19
N PHE A 17 6.41 -16.20 5.88
CA PHE A 17 6.14 -17.23 6.88
C PHE A 17 7.40 -17.85 7.51
N LYS A 18 8.54 -17.83 6.81
CA LYS A 18 9.84 -18.20 7.41
C LYS A 18 10.29 -17.24 8.51
N THR A 19 9.82 -16.00 8.48
CA THR A 19 10.21 -14.97 9.44
C THR A 19 9.28 -15.00 10.65
N ARG A 20 9.68 -15.68 11.74
CA ARG A 20 8.88 -15.82 12.97
C ARG A 20 8.25 -14.51 13.48
N ARG A 21 8.97 -13.40 13.34
CA ARG A 21 8.49 -12.06 13.72
C ARG A 21 7.29 -11.59 12.89
N TYR A 22 7.32 -11.80 11.58
CA TYR A 22 6.21 -11.44 10.71
C TYR A 22 5.00 -12.35 10.95
N VAL A 23 5.23 -13.61 11.31
CA VAL A 23 4.18 -14.50 11.80
C VAL A 23 3.58 -13.97 13.12
N ALA A 24 4.39 -13.47 14.05
CA ALA A 24 3.87 -12.85 15.27
C ALA A 24 3.02 -11.60 14.98
N TYR A 25 3.47 -10.72 14.06
CA TYR A 25 2.66 -9.59 13.60
C TYR A 25 1.36 -10.05 12.96
N LEU A 26 1.39 -11.09 12.13
CA LEU A 26 0.20 -11.68 11.54
C LEU A 26 -0.77 -12.22 12.59
N ILE A 27 -0.27 -12.89 13.64
CA ILE A 27 -1.11 -13.38 14.74
C ILE A 27 -1.81 -12.23 15.46
N VAL A 28 -1.08 -11.18 15.84
CA VAL A 28 -1.65 -9.98 16.48
C VAL A 28 -2.70 -9.33 15.56
N PHE A 29 -2.39 -9.22 14.27
CA PHE A 29 -3.28 -8.66 13.26
C PHE A 29 -4.59 -9.47 13.13
N VAL A 30 -4.48 -10.78 12.90
CA VAL A 30 -5.64 -11.68 12.75
C VAL A 30 -6.48 -11.69 14.02
N THR A 31 -5.85 -11.71 15.20
CA THR A 31 -6.56 -11.69 16.49
C THR A 31 -7.33 -10.38 16.67
N SER A 32 -6.71 -9.24 16.33
CA SER A 32 -7.35 -7.91 16.46
C SER A 32 -8.53 -7.76 15.51
N ILE A 33 -8.41 -8.25 14.28
CA ILE A 33 -9.48 -8.21 13.28
C ILE A 33 -10.61 -9.15 13.63
N PHE A 34 -10.27 -10.40 13.97
CA PHE A 34 -11.27 -11.38 14.40
C PHE A 34 -12.07 -10.84 15.57
N LEU A 35 -11.40 -10.25 16.57
CA LEU A 35 -12.07 -9.67 17.72
C LEU A 35 -12.93 -8.45 17.35
N SER A 36 -12.44 -7.56 16.48
CA SER A 36 -13.22 -6.41 16.00
C SER A 36 -14.50 -6.87 15.30
N PHE A 37 -14.40 -7.85 14.40
CA PHE A 37 -15.56 -8.42 13.72
C PHE A 37 -16.49 -9.16 14.65
N PHE A 38 -15.95 -9.99 15.53
CA PHE A 38 -16.75 -10.76 16.46
C PHE A 38 -17.56 -9.83 17.38
N VAL A 39 -16.93 -8.78 17.92
CA VAL A 39 -17.61 -7.82 18.79
C VAL A 39 -18.57 -6.93 17.98
N SER A 40 -18.23 -6.53 16.76
CA SER A 40 -19.14 -5.81 15.85
C SER A 40 -20.39 -6.63 15.54
N PHE A 41 -20.23 -7.92 15.25
CA PHE A 41 -21.35 -8.84 15.07
C PHE A 41 -22.23 -8.91 16.32
N LEU A 42 -21.64 -9.08 17.51
CA LEU A 42 -22.40 -9.08 18.76
C LEU A 42 -23.14 -7.75 19.00
N LEU A 43 -22.52 -6.61 18.68
CA LEU A 43 -23.14 -5.30 18.80
C LEU A 43 -24.43 -5.20 17.98
N SER A 44 -24.46 -5.75 16.76
CA SER A 44 -25.68 -5.80 15.94
C SER A 44 -26.80 -6.66 16.55
N TYR A 45 -26.51 -7.65 17.38
CA TYR A 45 -27.54 -8.44 18.07
C TYR A 45 -28.05 -7.81 19.36
N PHE A 46 -27.21 -7.02 20.03
CA PHE A 46 -27.51 -6.42 21.34
C PHE A 46 -27.75 -4.90 21.26
N ALA A 47 -27.94 -4.35 20.07
CA ALA A 47 -28.22 -2.94 19.85
C ALA A 47 -29.42 -2.45 20.67
N GLY A 48 -29.28 -1.27 21.29
CA GLY A 48 -30.31 -0.66 22.13
C GLY A 48 -30.43 -1.25 23.54
N THR A 49 -29.60 -2.22 23.91
CA THR A 49 -29.61 -2.83 25.26
C THR A 49 -28.48 -2.29 26.15
N SER A 50 -28.57 -2.49 27.47
CA SER A 50 -27.48 -2.14 28.40
C SER A 50 -26.19 -2.94 28.16
N VAL A 51 -26.29 -4.12 27.53
CA VAL A 51 -25.14 -4.95 27.13
C VAL A 51 -24.34 -4.25 26.03
N GLU A 52 -25.00 -3.45 25.19
CA GLU A 52 -24.35 -2.69 24.13
C GLU A 52 -23.25 -1.77 24.67
N VAL A 53 -23.50 -1.08 25.79
CA VAL A 53 -22.51 -0.19 26.43
C VAL A 53 -21.21 -0.93 26.72
N ILE A 54 -21.31 -2.15 27.25
CA ILE A 54 -20.16 -2.97 27.60
C ILE A 54 -19.44 -3.41 26.32
N LEU A 55 -20.20 -3.88 25.32
CA LEU A 55 -19.65 -4.34 24.04
C LEU A 55 -18.96 -3.20 23.27
N VAL A 56 -19.50 -1.97 23.30
CA VAL A 56 -18.88 -0.79 22.67
C VAL A 56 -17.55 -0.47 23.32
N ASN A 57 -17.47 -0.50 24.64
CA ASN A 57 -16.21 -0.30 25.35
C ASN A 57 -15.19 -1.39 25.01
N VAL A 58 -15.61 -2.66 25.02
CA VAL A 58 -14.76 -3.78 24.61
C VAL A 58 -14.27 -3.62 23.16
N PHE A 59 -15.17 -3.22 22.27
CA PHE A 59 -14.86 -2.98 20.86
C PHE A 59 -13.83 -1.87 20.69
N VAL A 60 -14.06 -0.69 21.30
CA VAL A 60 -13.15 0.45 21.18
C VAL A 60 -11.81 0.14 21.80
N TYR A 61 -11.79 -0.43 23.01
CA TYR A 61 -10.55 -0.71 23.73
C TYR A 61 -9.72 -1.79 23.01
N LEU A 62 -10.30 -2.95 22.75
CA LEU A 62 -9.57 -4.08 22.20
C LEU A 62 -9.40 -3.98 20.67
N GLY A 63 -10.39 -3.45 19.95
CA GLY A 63 -10.32 -3.27 18.50
C GLY A 63 -9.24 -2.28 18.09
N ALA A 64 -9.12 -1.14 18.77
CA ALA A 64 -8.07 -0.16 18.46
C ALA A 64 -6.68 -0.58 19.00
N THR A 65 -6.59 -1.50 19.97
CA THR A 65 -5.30 -1.94 20.54
C THR A 65 -4.35 -2.48 19.48
N GLY A 66 -4.85 -3.33 18.56
CA GLY A 66 -4.04 -3.87 17.47
C GLY A 66 -3.52 -2.79 16.53
N THR A 67 -4.40 -1.86 16.14
CA THR A 67 -4.05 -0.73 15.28
C THR A 67 -3.01 0.17 15.94
N ILE A 68 -3.19 0.53 17.21
CA ILE A 68 -2.22 1.34 17.97
C ILE A 68 -0.89 0.62 18.10
N TYR A 69 -0.88 -0.70 18.32
CA TYR A 69 0.34 -1.49 18.37
C TYR A 69 1.14 -1.37 17.07
N PHE A 70 0.51 -1.55 15.92
CA PHE A 70 1.18 -1.39 14.63
C PHE A 70 1.54 0.07 14.33
N MET A 71 0.75 1.04 14.80
CA MET A 71 1.05 2.46 14.70
C MET A 71 2.35 2.79 15.43
N LEU A 72 2.49 2.37 16.69
CA LEU A 72 3.71 2.59 17.48
C LEU A 72 4.91 1.89 16.84
N GLY A 73 4.71 0.67 16.34
CA GLY A 73 5.76 -0.07 15.64
C GLY A 73 6.24 0.64 14.39
N SER A 74 5.32 1.11 13.54
CA SER A 74 5.66 1.86 12.34
C SER A 74 6.30 3.22 12.68
N LEU A 75 5.83 3.91 13.71
CA LEU A 75 6.44 5.15 14.20
C LEU A 75 7.88 4.93 14.68
N PHE A 76 8.12 3.95 15.57
CA PHE A 76 9.47 3.72 16.11
C PHE A 76 10.44 3.26 15.04
N THR A 77 10.02 2.36 14.15
CA THR A 77 10.90 1.91 13.05
C THR A 77 11.12 3.01 12.02
N GLY A 78 10.10 3.83 11.71
CA GLY A 78 10.22 4.99 10.83
C GLY A 78 11.15 6.08 11.36
N LEU A 79 11.17 6.31 12.67
CA LEU A 79 12.11 7.22 13.35
C LEU A 79 13.51 6.61 13.56
N GLY A 80 13.75 5.37 13.13
CA GLY A 80 15.02 4.67 13.32
C GLY A 80 15.27 4.23 14.77
N LEU A 81 14.25 4.22 15.63
CA LEU A 81 14.27 3.79 17.02
C LEU A 81 14.01 2.27 17.15
N ASP A 82 14.58 1.48 16.24
CA ASP A 82 14.36 0.03 16.17
C ASP A 82 14.69 -0.69 17.47
N SER A 83 15.61 -0.16 18.28
CA SER A 83 16.01 -0.74 19.57
C SER A 83 14.89 -0.74 20.61
N LEU A 84 13.94 0.19 20.52
CA LEU A 84 12.77 0.25 21.38
C LEU A 84 11.74 -0.81 20.98
N TRP A 85 11.57 -1.00 19.67
CA TRP A 85 10.63 -1.97 19.12
C TRP A 85 11.17 -3.41 19.18
N ILE A 86 12.45 -3.61 18.86
CA ILE A 86 13.07 -4.92 18.64
C ILE A 86 14.47 -4.98 19.28
N THR A 87 14.76 -6.10 19.93
CA THR A 87 16.12 -6.43 20.36
C THR A 87 16.91 -7.10 19.25
N ARG A 88 17.93 -6.42 18.71
CA ARG A 88 18.79 -6.90 17.60
C ARG A 88 19.50 -8.25 17.85
N ARG A 89 19.69 -8.68 19.10
CA ARG A 89 20.47 -9.88 19.47
C ARG A 89 19.72 -10.91 20.32
N ALA A 90 18.50 -10.63 20.79
CA ALA A 90 17.82 -11.54 21.70
C ALA A 90 16.94 -12.54 20.93
N ARG A 91 17.29 -13.83 21.01
CA ARG A 91 16.44 -14.93 20.57
C ARG A 91 15.21 -15.06 21.47
N GLY A 92 14.03 -15.07 20.84
CA GLY A 92 12.76 -15.53 21.41
C GLY A 92 12.18 -14.64 22.50
N ARG A 93 12.55 -14.92 23.76
CA ARG A 93 11.77 -14.50 24.93
C ARG A 93 11.75 -12.99 25.18
N ALA A 94 12.88 -12.30 25.04
CA ALA A 94 12.94 -10.86 25.31
C ALA A 94 12.20 -10.03 24.24
N THR A 95 12.26 -10.47 22.98
CA THR A 95 11.53 -9.83 21.87
C THR A 95 10.03 -10.08 22.01
N GLU A 96 9.62 -11.28 22.41
CA GLU A 96 8.22 -11.61 22.70
C GLU A 96 7.68 -10.80 23.90
N LEU A 97 8.43 -10.71 25.00
CA LEU A 97 8.05 -9.89 26.16
C LEU A 97 7.93 -8.40 25.83
N LYS A 98 8.81 -7.87 24.98
CA LYS A 98 8.67 -6.51 24.45
C LYS A 98 7.39 -6.35 23.62
N GLY A 99 7.09 -7.33 22.76
CA GLY A 99 5.84 -7.34 22.00
C GLY A 99 4.61 -7.31 22.90
N VAL A 100 4.57 -8.16 23.93
CA VAL A 100 3.48 -8.18 24.93
C VAL A 100 3.40 -6.85 25.68
N ALA A 101 4.53 -6.29 26.12
CA ALA A 101 4.56 -4.99 26.79
C ALA A 101 3.99 -3.87 25.90
N TRP A 102 4.36 -3.84 24.62
CA TRP A 102 3.82 -2.87 23.67
C TRP A 102 2.33 -3.09 23.37
N ILE A 103 1.83 -4.33 23.38
CA ILE A 103 0.39 -4.60 23.31
C ILE A 103 -0.32 -4.02 24.55
N SER A 104 0.23 -4.22 25.75
CA SER A 104 -0.33 -3.64 26.98
C SER A 104 -0.32 -2.11 26.94
N VAL A 105 0.77 -1.49 26.51
CA VAL A 105 0.85 -0.03 26.31
C VAL A 105 -0.19 0.45 25.30
N SER A 106 -0.36 -0.29 24.19
CA SER A 106 -1.35 0.04 23.16
C SER A 106 -2.79 -0.05 23.69
N PHE A 107 -3.07 -1.02 24.56
CA PHE A 107 -4.35 -1.14 25.25
C PHE A 107 -4.61 0.06 26.18
N PHE A 108 -3.62 0.44 27.00
CA PHE A 108 -3.76 1.63 27.83
C PHE A 108 -3.99 2.89 26.99
N ILE A 109 -3.22 3.09 25.92
CA ILE A 109 -3.43 4.22 25.00
C ILE A 109 -4.84 4.18 24.40
N SER A 110 -5.35 3.01 24.02
CA SER A 110 -6.72 2.86 23.52
C SER A 110 -7.76 3.35 24.52
N VAL A 111 -7.64 2.93 25.79
CA VAL A 111 -8.50 3.38 26.88
C VAL A 111 -8.38 4.90 27.10
N PHE A 112 -7.16 5.42 27.16
CA PHE A 112 -6.91 6.86 27.31
C PHE A 112 -7.50 7.67 26.15
N LEU A 113 -7.27 7.25 24.90
CA LEU A 113 -7.81 7.92 23.72
C LEU A 113 -9.34 7.92 23.74
N SER A 114 -9.96 6.81 24.13
CA SER A 114 -11.42 6.73 24.21
C SER A 114 -12.02 7.63 25.30
N ILE A 115 -11.35 7.77 26.45
CA ILE A 115 -11.85 8.60 27.56
C ILE A 115 -11.59 10.09 27.32
N PHE A 116 -10.38 10.46 26.87
CA PHE A 116 -9.93 11.85 26.81
C PHE A 116 -10.16 12.51 25.44
N VAL A 117 -10.07 11.74 24.36
CA VAL A 117 -10.12 12.26 22.98
C VAL A 117 -11.44 11.87 22.30
N GLY A 118 -12.06 10.75 22.72
CA GLY A 118 -13.38 10.32 22.29
C GLY A 118 -13.50 10.25 20.77
N ARG A 119 -14.47 11.00 20.22
CA ARG A 119 -14.79 11.01 18.77
C ARG A 119 -13.61 11.45 17.89
N LEU A 120 -12.73 12.33 18.38
CA LEU A 120 -11.58 12.81 17.59
C LEU A 120 -10.57 11.69 17.32
N ALA A 121 -10.41 10.72 18.23
CA ALA A 121 -9.51 9.59 18.03
C ALA A 121 -10.04 8.67 16.92
N LEU A 122 -11.36 8.51 16.82
CA LEU A 122 -11.99 7.74 15.75
C LEU A 122 -11.83 8.43 14.39
N LEU A 123 -11.99 9.76 14.34
CA LEU A 123 -11.72 10.54 13.13
C LEU A 123 -10.27 10.44 12.68
N PHE A 124 -9.32 10.42 13.62
CA PHE A 124 -7.91 10.15 13.31
C PHE A 124 -7.72 8.78 12.65
N PHE A 125 -8.25 7.70 13.25
CA PHE A 125 -8.15 6.37 12.64
C PHE A 125 -8.85 6.29 11.28
N ALA A 126 -9.97 6.97 11.12
CA ALA A 126 -10.66 7.06 9.83
C ALA A 126 -9.78 7.77 8.78
N VAL A 127 -9.29 8.98 9.04
CA VAL A 127 -8.46 9.70 8.07
C VAL A 127 -7.19 8.92 7.76
N PHE A 128 -6.44 8.48 8.76
CA PHE A 128 -5.12 7.90 8.55
C PHE A 128 -5.15 6.44 8.11
N CYS A 129 -6.02 5.61 8.69
CA CYS A 129 -6.07 4.19 8.35
C CYS A 129 -7.05 3.90 7.22
N TRP A 130 -8.22 4.56 7.16
CA TRP A 130 -9.18 4.29 6.10
C TRP A 130 -8.72 4.89 4.76
N VAL A 131 -8.44 6.20 4.72
CA VAL A 131 -7.91 6.84 3.48
C VAL A 131 -6.50 6.33 3.19
N GLY A 132 -5.66 6.17 4.21
CA GLY A 132 -4.31 5.66 4.04
C GLY A 132 -4.27 4.23 3.49
N TRP A 133 -5.19 3.35 3.91
CA TRP A 133 -5.28 1.99 3.35
C TRP A 133 -5.71 2.00 1.89
N ILE A 134 -6.69 2.84 1.51
CA ILE A 134 -7.11 2.99 0.11
C ILE A 134 -5.95 3.52 -0.73
N ALA A 135 -5.24 4.53 -0.23
CA ALA A 135 -4.06 5.07 -0.89
C ALA A 135 -2.96 4.00 -1.04
N PHE A 136 -2.76 3.18 -0.01
CA PHE A 136 -1.80 2.09 -0.03
C PHE A 136 -2.19 0.97 -1.02
N GLN A 137 -3.48 0.61 -1.10
CA GLN A 137 -4.01 -0.32 -2.10
C GLN A 137 -3.87 0.21 -3.52
N ALA A 138 -4.15 1.51 -3.74
CA ALA A 138 -3.93 2.18 -5.02
C ALA A 138 -2.45 2.16 -5.41
N TYR A 139 -1.56 2.48 -4.46
CA TYR A 139 -0.11 2.44 -4.67
C TYR A 139 0.40 1.04 -5.01
N LEU A 140 0.04 0.03 -4.21
CA LEU A 140 0.47 -1.35 -4.46
C LEU A 140 -0.05 -1.88 -5.79
N SER A 141 -1.32 -1.62 -6.09
CA SER A 141 -1.92 -2.02 -7.35
C SER A 141 -1.22 -1.37 -8.54
N ALA A 142 -0.96 -0.06 -8.46
CA ALA A 142 -0.27 0.66 -9.51
C ALA A 142 1.17 0.18 -9.68
N ARG A 143 1.94 0.07 -8.60
CA ARG A 143 3.31 -0.45 -8.66
C ARG A 143 3.38 -1.85 -9.27
N THR A 144 2.37 -2.67 -9.02
CA THR A 144 2.30 -4.04 -9.53
C THR A 144 1.96 -4.10 -11.00
N SER A 145 0.91 -3.39 -11.43
CA SER A 145 0.54 -3.34 -12.85
C SER A 145 1.69 -2.80 -13.69
N LEU A 146 2.43 -1.83 -13.14
CA LEU A 146 3.60 -1.24 -13.77
C LEU A 146 4.81 -2.20 -13.75
N ARG A 147 5.09 -2.93 -12.65
CA ARG A 147 6.15 -3.95 -12.57
C ARG A 147 5.91 -5.17 -13.46
N LEU A 148 4.66 -5.62 -13.59
CA LEU A 148 4.32 -6.80 -14.41
C LEU A 148 4.68 -6.60 -15.87
N ALA A 149 4.47 -5.38 -16.36
CA ALA A 149 4.72 -5.07 -17.75
C ALA A 149 6.17 -4.61 -18.02
N THR A 150 6.96 -4.31 -16.96
CA THR A 150 8.43 -4.20 -17.07
C THR A 150 9.17 -5.50 -17.37
N ILE A 151 8.64 -6.66 -16.96
CA ILE A 151 9.22 -7.98 -17.30
C ILE A 151 9.18 -8.23 -18.83
N SER A 152 8.33 -7.48 -19.53
CA SER A 152 8.17 -7.52 -20.98
C SER A 152 8.52 -6.21 -21.67
N GLU A 153 9.11 -5.21 -21.00
CA GLU A 153 9.37 -3.88 -21.59
C GLU A 153 10.41 -4.05 -22.70
N PRO A 154 10.02 -4.04 -23.99
CA PRO A 154 10.98 -4.14 -25.06
C PRO A 154 11.64 -2.77 -25.20
N LYS A 155 12.97 -2.75 -25.38
CA LYS A 155 13.75 -1.52 -25.59
C LYS A 155 13.11 -0.61 -26.68
N LYS A 156 12.42 -1.19 -27.68
CA LYS A 156 11.46 -0.50 -28.57
C LYS A 156 10.11 -1.20 -28.66
N GLY A 157 9.02 -0.48 -28.42
CA GLY A 157 7.67 -1.00 -28.63
C GLY A 157 7.37 -1.18 -30.12
N GLY A 158 7.38 -2.43 -30.61
CA GLY A 158 6.93 -2.72 -31.97
C GLY A 158 5.47 -2.28 -32.19
N LEU A 159 5.07 -2.07 -33.45
CA LEU A 159 3.73 -1.57 -33.83
C LEU A 159 2.58 -2.40 -33.23
N ALA A 160 2.78 -3.71 -33.06
CA ALA A 160 1.83 -4.61 -32.39
C ALA A 160 1.66 -4.31 -30.89
N MET A 161 2.74 -3.97 -30.17
CA MET A 161 2.66 -3.57 -28.76
C MET A 161 2.04 -2.19 -28.60
N GLY A 162 2.35 -1.25 -29.50
CA GLY A 162 1.70 0.07 -29.54
C GLY A 162 0.19 -0.04 -29.77
N LEU A 163 -0.24 -0.86 -30.74
CA LEU A 163 -1.66 -1.08 -31.03
C LEU A 163 -2.37 -1.81 -29.88
N GLY A 164 -1.75 -2.86 -29.32
CA GLY A 164 -2.31 -3.61 -28.20
C GLY A 164 -2.45 -2.77 -26.93
N SER A 165 -1.43 -1.99 -26.59
CA SER A 165 -1.50 -1.06 -25.45
C SER A 165 -2.54 0.03 -25.68
N PHE A 166 -2.68 0.57 -26.90
CA PHE A 166 -3.73 1.54 -27.22
C PHE A 166 -5.14 0.96 -27.08
N ILE A 167 -5.39 -0.26 -27.58
CA ILE A 167 -6.69 -0.94 -27.42
C ILE A 167 -7.00 -1.15 -25.93
N LEU A 168 -6.04 -1.61 -25.13
CA LEU A 168 -6.22 -1.78 -23.69
C LEU A 168 -6.53 -0.44 -22.99
N LEU A 169 -5.87 0.64 -23.42
CA LEU A 169 -6.12 2.00 -22.93
C LEU A 169 -7.58 2.39 -23.20
N LEU A 170 -8.05 2.19 -24.44
CA LEU A 170 -9.42 2.49 -24.85
C LEU A 170 -10.46 1.66 -24.10
N ILE A 171 -10.18 0.38 -23.82
CA ILE A 171 -11.06 -0.45 -22.98
C ILE A 171 -11.14 0.13 -21.57
N GLY A 172 -10.00 0.49 -20.95
CA GLY A 172 -9.98 1.08 -19.62
C GLY A 172 -10.74 2.41 -19.55
N LEU A 173 -10.49 3.32 -20.50
CA LEU A 173 -11.21 4.60 -20.58
C LEU A 173 -12.69 4.42 -20.91
N GLY A 174 -13.02 3.46 -21.77
CA GLY A 174 -14.38 3.11 -22.13
C GLY A 174 -15.17 2.59 -20.93
N LEU A 175 -14.54 1.78 -20.06
CA LEU A 175 -15.13 1.33 -18.80
C LEU A 175 -15.40 2.50 -17.85
N ILE A 176 -14.41 3.39 -17.64
CA ILE A 176 -14.59 4.60 -16.80
C ILE A 176 -15.75 5.46 -17.33
N ALA A 177 -15.83 5.66 -18.64
CA ALA A 177 -16.91 6.43 -19.27
C ALA A 177 -18.27 5.72 -19.13
N ALA A 178 -18.33 4.41 -19.34
CA ALA A 178 -19.55 3.63 -19.19
C ALA A 178 -20.07 3.66 -17.75
N GLU A 179 -19.17 3.53 -16.77
CA GLU A 179 -19.49 3.66 -15.34
C GLU A 179 -20.00 5.06 -14.99
N ALA A 180 -19.36 6.12 -15.50
CA ALA A 180 -19.79 7.49 -15.28
C ALA A 180 -21.19 7.74 -15.86
N ILE A 181 -21.44 7.28 -17.09
CA ILE A 181 -22.74 7.40 -17.76
C ILE A 181 -23.80 6.60 -16.99
N ALA A 182 -23.46 5.37 -16.56
CA ALA A 182 -24.36 4.55 -15.76
C ALA A 182 -24.75 5.25 -14.46
N ALA A 183 -23.75 5.66 -13.67
CA ALA A 183 -23.93 6.24 -12.35
C ALA A 183 -24.59 7.62 -12.37
N LEU A 184 -24.23 8.49 -13.31
CA LEU A 184 -24.69 9.88 -13.33
C LEU A 184 -25.96 10.10 -14.15
N TYR A 185 -26.26 9.21 -15.10
CA TYR A 185 -27.33 9.43 -16.07
C TYR A 185 -28.30 8.25 -16.18
N LEU A 186 -27.84 7.02 -16.47
CA LEU A 186 -28.74 5.91 -16.78
C LEU A 186 -29.51 5.41 -15.55
N ILE A 187 -28.81 5.14 -14.44
CA ILE A 187 -29.39 4.59 -13.21
C ILE A 187 -30.31 5.60 -12.51
N PRO A 188 -29.87 6.84 -12.18
CA PRO A 188 -30.70 7.76 -11.40
C PRO A 188 -31.96 8.22 -12.14
N ASN A 189 -31.93 8.25 -13.47
CA ASN A 189 -33.08 8.61 -14.31
C ASN A 189 -33.86 7.39 -14.84
N ASN A 190 -33.47 6.18 -14.44
CA ASN A 190 -34.05 4.91 -14.89
C ASN A 190 -34.23 4.79 -16.42
N ILE A 191 -33.23 5.23 -17.18
CA ILE A 191 -33.31 5.23 -18.64
C ILE A 191 -33.36 3.78 -19.14
N LEU A 192 -34.30 3.48 -20.03
CA LEU A 192 -34.55 2.12 -20.56
C LEU A 192 -34.85 1.07 -19.47
N GLY A 193 -35.30 1.49 -18.28
CA GLY A 193 -35.56 0.57 -17.17
C GLY A 193 -34.29 0.01 -16.51
N ILE A 194 -33.11 0.57 -16.79
CA ILE A 194 -31.82 0.09 -16.26
C ILE A 194 -31.78 0.19 -14.73
N GLY A 195 -32.30 1.26 -14.14
CA GLY A 195 -32.38 1.41 -12.69
C GLY A 195 -33.24 0.32 -12.06
N THR A 196 -34.45 0.12 -12.60
CA THR A 196 -35.34 -0.97 -12.15
C THR A 196 -34.75 -2.36 -12.37
N PHE A 197 -34.03 -2.57 -13.48
CA PHE A 197 -33.36 -3.84 -13.75
C PHE A 197 -32.27 -4.15 -12.70
N ILE A 198 -31.50 -3.13 -12.30
CA ILE A 198 -30.47 -3.26 -11.27
C ILE A 198 -31.09 -3.55 -9.89
N GLU A 199 -32.21 -2.90 -9.57
CA GLU A 199 -32.87 -3.05 -8.28
C GLU A 199 -33.54 -4.42 -8.11
N SER A 200 -34.18 -4.96 -9.16
CA SER A 200 -35.06 -6.12 -9.02
C SER A 200 -34.73 -7.34 -9.87
N ALA A 201 -33.94 -7.22 -10.95
CA ALA A 201 -33.79 -8.27 -11.96
C ALA A 201 -32.37 -8.86 -12.08
N LEU A 202 -31.37 -8.28 -11.41
CA LEU A 202 -30.02 -8.84 -11.36
C LEU A 202 -29.96 -10.11 -10.48
N PRO A 203 -29.03 -11.05 -10.75
CA PRO A 203 -28.77 -12.20 -9.88
C PRO A 203 -28.39 -11.81 -8.44
N LEU A 204 -27.88 -10.59 -8.27
CA LEU A 204 -27.64 -9.93 -7.00
C LEU A 204 -28.44 -8.61 -7.02
N PRO A 205 -29.74 -8.63 -6.65
CA PRO A 205 -30.56 -7.42 -6.66
C PRO A 205 -29.99 -6.40 -5.66
N MET A 206 -29.91 -5.14 -6.07
CA MET A 206 -29.46 -4.03 -5.24
C MET A 206 -30.64 -3.13 -4.90
N PRO A 207 -31.46 -3.49 -3.90
CA PRO A 207 -32.59 -2.68 -3.51
C PRO A 207 -32.12 -1.27 -3.16
N ASN A 208 -32.81 -0.26 -3.69
CA ASN A 208 -32.54 1.18 -3.49
C ASN A 208 -31.26 1.71 -4.16
N ALA A 209 -30.74 1.04 -5.19
CA ALA A 209 -29.61 1.52 -5.98
C ALA A 209 -29.83 2.94 -6.54
N MET A 210 -31.05 3.26 -6.97
CA MET A 210 -31.38 4.59 -7.46
C MET A 210 -31.34 5.64 -6.35
N GLU A 211 -31.94 5.33 -5.19
CA GLU A 211 -31.96 6.22 -4.01
C GLU A 211 -30.54 6.49 -3.50
N ASN A 212 -29.69 5.46 -3.43
CA ASN A 212 -28.30 5.58 -2.99
C ASN A 212 -27.49 6.55 -3.85
N ILE A 213 -27.63 6.46 -5.18
CA ILE A 213 -27.01 7.42 -6.09
C ILE A 213 -27.55 8.82 -5.86
N GLN A 214 -28.87 8.97 -5.72
CA GLN A 214 -29.49 10.28 -5.56
C GLN A 214 -29.01 10.99 -4.27
N ILE A 215 -28.95 10.27 -3.16
CA ILE A 215 -28.44 10.80 -1.87
C ILE A 215 -26.98 11.24 -1.97
N GLN A 216 -26.17 10.52 -2.76
CA GLN A 216 -24.73 10.75 -2.89
C GLN A 216 -24.34 11.50 -4.18
N TYR A 217 -25.30 12.01 -4.93
CA TYR A 217 -25.12 12.44 -6.32
C TYR A 217 -23.97 13.43 -6.50
N ASN A 218 -23.91 14.47 -5.65
CA ASN A 218 -22.85 15.48 -5.71
C ASN A 218 -21.44 14.89 -5.50
N PHE A 219 -21.32 13.89 -4.63
CA PHE A 219 -20.05 13.22 -4.37
C PHE A 219 -19.68 12.23 -5.48
N VAL A 220 -20.68 11.52 -6.04
CA VAL A 220 -20.48 10.65 -7.20
C VAL A 220 -20.03 11.48 -8.41
N LEU A 221 -20.64 12.64 -8.63
CA LEU A 221 -20.25 13.59 -9.66
C LEU A 221 -18.80 14.04 -9.47
N LEU A 222 -18.42 14.43 -8.25
CA LEU A 222 -17.04 14.82 -7.95
C LEU A 222 -16.05 13.66 -8.13
N ALA A 223 -16.43 12.44 -7.75
CA ALA A 223 -15.62 11.24 -7.96
C ALA A 223 -15.33 11.00 -9.45
N TYR A 224 -16.35 11.06 -10.29
CA TYR A 224 -16.17 10.91 -11.74
C TYR A 224 -15.45 12.10 -12.38
N ALA A 225 -15.51 13.29 -11.79
CA ALA A 225 -14.64 14.40 -12.19
C ALA A 225 -13.15 14.07 -11.93
N PHE A 226 -12.81 13.45 -10.79
CA PHE A 226 -11.45 12.96 -10.52
C PHE A 226 -11.02 11.81 -11.42
N PHE A 227 -11.92 10.88 -11.76
CA PHE A 227 -11.65 9.88 -12.80
C PHE A 227 -11.43 10.52 -14.17
N GLY A 228 -12.15 11.61 -14.49
CA GLY A 228 -11.90 12.41 -15.68
C GLY A 228 -10.51 13.04 -15.69
N LEU A 229 -10.07 13.64 -14.58
CA LEU A 229 -8.70 14.15 -14.44
C LEU A 229 -7.65 13.04 -14.57
N PHE A 230 -7.89 11.89 -13.95
CA PHE A 230 -7.03 10.70 -14.10
C PHE A 230 -6.96 10.25 -15.57
N ALA A 231 -8.09 10.17 -16.26
CA ALA A 231 -8.16 9.81 -17.68
C ALA A 231 -7.34 10.79 -18.55
N LEU A 232 -7.43 12.09 -18.28
CA LEU A 232 -6.62 13.11 -18.96
C LEU A 232 -5.12 12.94 -18.67
N ALA A 233 -4.75 12.72 -17.40
CA ALA A 233 -3.35 12.50 -17.01
C ALA A 233 -2.75 11.25 -17.67
N VAL A 234 -3.52 10.16 -17.71
CA VAL A 234 -3.14 8.92 -18.40
C VAL A 234 -3.03 9.14 -19.91
N LEU A 235 -3.98 9.83 -20.54
CA LEU A 235 -3.91 10.15 -21.96
C LEU A 235 -2.66 10.98 -22.29
N ALA A 236 -2.38 12.01 -21.49
CA ALA A 236 -1.18 12.82 -21.65
C ALA A 236 0.11 11.99 -21.47
N ALA A 237 0.15 11.13 -20.44
CA ALA A 237 1.25 10.21 -20.24
C ALA A 237 1.39 9.21 -21.39
N PHE A 238 0.28 8.65 -21.90
CA PHE A 238 0.29 7.71 -23.01
C PHE A 238 0.76 8.36 -24.31
N VAL A 239 0.40 9.63 -24.57
CA VAL A 239 0.92 10.39 -25.72
C VAL A 239 2.42 10.65 -25.58
N LYS A 240 2.87 11.07 -24.38
CA LYS A 240 4.30 11.32 -24.12
C LYS A 240 5.15 10.04 -24.23
N TYR A 241 4.62 8.92 -23.75
CA TYR A 241 5.32 7.63 -23.73
C TYR A 241 4.83 6.67 -24.84
N GLY A 242 4.10 7.18 -25.84
CA GLY A 242 3.49 6.39 -26.90
C GLY A 242 4.54 5.80 -27.84
N GLY A 243 4.60 4.47 -27.95
CA GLY A 243 5.63 3.75 -28.71
C GLY A 243 6.83 3.29 -27.89
N ARG A 244 6.88 3.65 -26.60
CA ARG A 244 7.87 3.15 -25.64
C ARG A 244 7.25 2.01 -24.83
N GLY A 245 8.08 1.17 -24.21
CA GLY A 245 7.59 0.03 -23.44
C GLY A 245 6.69 0.41 -22.25
N ALA A 246 6.80 1.65 -21.75
CA ALA A 246 5.92 2.21 -20.72
C ALA A 246 4.44 2.34 -21.15
N ALA A 247 4.11 2.38 -22.44
CA ALA A 247 2.74 2.51 -22.93
C ALA A 247 1.83 1.37 -22.46
N LEU A 248 2.35 0.13 -22.45
CA LEU A 248 1.61 -1.03 -21.94
C LEU A 248 1.33 -0.92 -20.43
N ASN A 249 2.31 -0.42 -19.67
CA ASN A 249 2.20 -0.22 -18.23
C ASN A 249 1.06 0.77 -17.90
N ILE A 250 1.01 1.88 -18.64
CA ILE A 250 -0.02 2.92 -18.50
C ILE A 250 -1.41 2.34 -18.82
N SER A 251 -1.54 1.58 -19.90
CA SER A 251 -2.83 1.00 -20.31
C SER A 251 -3.34 -0.07 -19.33
N LEU A 252 -2.48 -0.95 -18.84
CA LEU A 252 -2.85 -1.96 -17.84
C LEU A 252 -3.25 -1.33 -16.51
N LEU A 253 -2.55 -0.27 -16.09
CA LEU A 253 -2.94 0.50 -14.92
C LEU A 253 -4.33 1.14 -15.11
N THR A 254 -4.59 1.71 -16.28
CA THR A 254 -5.88 2.33 -16.59
C THR A 254 -7.02 1.31 -16.52
N LEU A 255 -6.82 0.14 -17.10
CA LEU A 255 -7.79 -0.96 -17.03
C LEU A 255 -8.02 -1.42 -15.59
N PHE A 256 -6.95 -1.56 -14.81
CA PHE A 256 -7.05 -1.90 -13.40
C PHE A 256 -7.84 -0.85 -12.61
N VAL A 257 -7.55 0.43 -12.83
CA VAL A 257 -8.22 1.55 -12.15
C VAL A 257 -9.70 1.61 -12.53
N ALA A 258 -10.04 1.33 -13.79
CA ALA A 258 -11.42 1.25 -14.24
C ALA A 258 -12.18 0.14 -13.51
N VAL A 259 -11.69 -1.10 -13.56
CA VAL A 259 -12.34 -2.26 -12.91
C VAL A 259 -12.49 -2.04 -11.40
N TYR A 260 -11.49 -1.44 -10.76
CA TYR A 260 -11.53 -1.16 -9.33
C TYR A 260 -12.48 0.00 -8.98
N GLY A 261 -12.55 1.02 -9.84
CA GLY A 261 -13.57 2.08 -9.77
C GLY A 261 -14.99 1.52 -9.83
N GLY A 262 -15.25 0.61 -10.78
CA GLY A 262 -16.51 -0.11 -10.89
C GLY A 262 -16.89 -0.90 -9.64
N TYR A 263 -15.92 -1.52 -8.96
CA TYR A 263 -16.16 -2.17 -7.67
C TYR A 263 -16.61 -1.18 -6.57
N PHE A 264 -16.00 0.01 -6.51
CA PHE A 264 -16.45 1.03 -5.56
C PHE A 264 -17.84 1.57 -5.91
N LEU A 265 -18.12 1.78 -7.20
CA LEU A 265 -19.47 2.14 -7.65
C LEU A 265 -20.48 1.06 -7.24
N PHE A 266 -20.18 -0.22 -7.46
CA PHE A 266 -21.04 -1.33 -7.06
C PHE A 266 -21.36 -1.30 -5.56
N ASN A 267 -20.39 -0.98 -4.71
CA ASN A 267 -20.64 -0.83 -3.27
C ASN A 267 -21.55 0.37 -2.94
N ILE A 268 -21.41 1.50 -3.65
CA ILE A 268 -22.30 2.66 -3.49
C ILE A 268 -23.73 2.28 -3.87
N LEU A 269 -23.91 1.56 -4.99
CA LEU A 269 -25.23 1.11 -5.45
C LEU A 269 -25.90 0.18 -4.44
N ARG A 270 -25.14 -0.74 -3.85
CA ARG A 270 -25.67 -1.79 -2.99
C ARG A 270 -26.01 -1.34 -1.56
N ARG A 271 -25.23 -0.43 -0.95
CA ARG A 271 -25.26 -0.24 0.50
C ARG A 271 -26.27 0.82 0.93
N THR A 272 -27.42 0.37 1.44
CA THR A 272 -28.44 1.20 2.12
C THR A 272 -28.43 1.08 3.65
N GLU A 273 -27.83 0.02 4.19
CA GLU A 273 -27.83 -0.29 5.62
C GLU A 273 -26.40 -0.48 6.15
N ALA A 274 -26.29 -0.77 7.46
CA ALA A 274 -25.07 -1.21 8.12
C ALA A 274 -24.19 -2.05 7.19
N PRO A 275 -22.92 -1.65 6.92
CA PRO A 275 -21.99 -2.48 6.17
C PRO A 275 -22.00 -3.91 6.67
N THR A 276 -22.67 -4.80 5.95
CA THR A 276 -22.63 -6.22 6.21
C THR A 276 -21.43 -6.79 5.47
N MET A 277 -20.52 -7.42 6.20
CA MET A 277 -19.37 -8.11 5.63
C MET A 277 -19.85 -9.29 4.79
N THR A 278 -20.02 -9.06 3.48
CA THR A 278 -20.37 -10.14 2.57
C THR A 278 -19.15 -10.99 2.25
N VAL A 279 -19.38 -12.22 1.80
CA VAL A 279 -18.30 -13.15 1.39
C VAL A 279 -17.37 -12.50 0.36
N VAL A 280 -17.90 -11.63 -0.50
CA VAL A 280 -17.12 -10.87 -1.49
C VAL A 280 -16.19 -9.84 -0.83
N ASP A 281 -16.68 -9.09 0.16
CA ASP A 281 -15.90 -8.08 0.88
C ASP A 281 -14.77 -8.74 1.71
N ILE A 282 -15.09 -9.88 2.33
CA ILE A 282 -14.13 -10.73 3.04
C ILE A 282 -13.08 -11.28 2.06
N GLY A 283 -13.51 -11.80 0.92
CA GLY A 283 -12.63 -12.35 -0.13
C GLY A 283 -11.67 -11.30 -0.69
N MET A 284 -12.17 -10.11 -1.01
CA MET A 284 -11.36 -8.98 -1.51
C MET A 284 -10.36 -8.50 -0.45
N SER A 285 -10.80 -8.40 0.80
CA SER A 285 -9.98 -8.05 1.95
C SER A 285 -8.83 -9.04 2.16
N PHE A 286 -9.11 -10.34 2.12
CA PHE A 286 -8.09 -11.39 2.19
C PHE A 286 -7.15 -11.36 0.98
N PHE A 287 -7.68 -11.12 -0.22
CA PHE A 287 -6.86 -10.99 -1.42
C PHE A 287 -5.83 -9.86 -1.27
N PHE A 288 -6.24 -8.65 -0.88
CA PHE A 288 -5.32 -7.53 -0.67
C PHE A 288 -4.36 -7.77 0.49
N LEU A 289 -4.79 -8.45 1.54
CA LEU A 289 -3.92 -8.82 2.65
C LEU A 289 -2.83 -9.81 2.20
N ILE A 290 -3.21 -10.90 1.54
CA ILE A 290 -2.27 -11.89 0.99
C ILE A 290 -1.32 -11.21 0.00
N TYR A 291 -1.87 -10.31 -0.81
CA TYR A 291 -1.10 -9.53 -1.77
C TYR A 291 -0.06 -8.63 -1.09
N ALA A 292 -0.48 -7.87 -0.07
CA ALA A 292 0.40 -7.01 0.71
C ALA A 292 1.47 -7.81 1.48
N MET A 293 1.10 -8.94 2.08
CA MET A 293 2.03 -9.88 2.74
C MET A 293 3.07 -10.44 1.77
N SER A 294 2.65 -10.76 0.55
CA SER A 294 3.55 -11.22 -0.51
C SER A 294 4.49 -10.11 -0.96
N GLY A 295 3.98 -8.89 -1.18
CA GLY A 295 4.78 -7.71 -1.50
C GLY A 295 5.83 -7.40 -0.44
N ILE A 296 5.44 -7.43 0.85
CA ILE A 296 6.35 -7.32 1.99
C ILE A 296 7.43 -8.41 1.91
N GLY A 297 7.04 -9.67 1.71
CA GLY A 297 7.96 -10.79 1.61
C GLY A 297 9.03 -10.61 0.52
N ARG A 298 8.66 -10.05 -0.64
CA ARG A 298 9.58 -9.73 -1.74
C ARG A 298 10.48 -8.53 -1.43
N THR A 299 9.94 -7.47 -0.84
CA THR A 299 10.77 -6.30 -0.44
C THR A 299 11.81 -6.67 0.60
N VAL A 300 11.52 -7.65 1.48
CA VAL A 300 12.47 -8.16 2.48
C VAL A 300 13.57 -9.00 1.83
N THR A 301 13.29 -9.75 0.76
CA THR A 301 14.35 -10.44 0.02
C THR A 301 15.23 -9.45 -0.75
N GLU A 302 14.63 -8.46 -1.42
CA GLU A 302 15.35 -7.41 -2.18
C GLU A 302 16.26 -6.57 -1.25
N THR A 303 15.74 -6.10 -0.10
CA THR A 303 16.55 -5.31 0.86
C THR A 303 17.61 -6.10 1.61
N VAL A 304 17.45 -7.42 1.78
CA VAL A 304 18.49 -8.27 2.39
C VAL A 304 19.70 -8.39 1.46
N GLU A 305 19.50 -8.32 0.14
CA GLU A 305 20.55 -8.37 -0.86
C GLU A 305 21.26 -7.01 -1.02
N GLU A 306 20.54 -5.88 -0.92
CA GLU A 306 21.13 -4.55 -1.19
C GLU A 306 21.61 -3.75 0.03
N SER A 307 21.10 -3.93 1.26
CA SER A 307 21.71 -3.25 2.42
C SER A 307 21.29 -3.78 3.79
N ARG A 308 22.19 -3.67 4.77
CA ARG A 308 21.88 -3.74 6.22
C ARG A 308 21.03 -2.52 6.67
N SER A 309 19.96 -2.20 5.95
CA SER A 309 19.10 -1.05 6.22
C SER A 309 18.31 -1.21 7.52
N ARG A 310 18.23 -0.10 8.26
CA ARG A 310 17.55 0.04 9.55
C ARG A 310 16.01 -0.05 9.44
N LEU A 311 15.43 -0.06 8.22
CA LEU A 311 13.98 0.03 8.01
C LEU A 311 13.26 -1.29 7.72
N ARG A 312 13.88 -2.46 7.99
CA ARG A 312 13.35 -3.79 7.59
C ARG A 312 11.95 -4.12 8.12
N ASP A 313 11.52 -3.48 9.20
CA ASP A 313 10.22 -3.73 9.84
C ASP A 313 9.18 -2.64 9.60
N PHE A 314 9.59 -1.49 9.07
CA PHE A 314 8.68 -0.38 8.82
C PHE A 314 7.56 -0.76 7.85
N GLY A 315 7.91 -1.31 6.69
CA GLY A 315 6.94 -1.73 5.67
C GLY A 315 5.86 -2.70 6.19
N PRO A 316 6.24 -3.84 6.81
CA PRO A 316 5.26 -4.75 7.41
C PRO A 316 4.39 -4.10 8.49
N LEU A 317 4.98 -3.33 9.40
CA LEU A 317 4.23 -2.70 10.51
C LEU A 317 3.29 -1.62 10.00
N PHE A 318 3.73 -0.79 9.06
CA PHE A 318 2.90 0.24 8.44
C PHE A 318 1.74 -0.36 7.66
N THR A 319 1.99 -1.46 6.93
CA THR A 319 0.93 -2.21 6.23
C THR A 319 -0.11 -2.75 7.21
N PHE A 320 0.32 -3.40 8.30
CA PHE A 320 -0.61 -3.92 9.30
C PHE A 320 -1.32 -2.81 10.07
N PHE A 321 -0.70 -1.66 10.29
CA PHE A 321 -1.33 -0.47 10.86
C PHE A 321 -2.49 0.01 9.99
N LEU A 322 -2.23 0.27 8.71
CA LEU A 322 -3.26 0.72 7.77
C LEU A 322 -4.38 -0.32 7.62
N ALA A 323 -4.03 -1.59 7.43
CA ALA A 323 -5.00 -2.67 7.26
C ALA A 323 -5.87 -2.86 8.52
N SER A 324 -5.26 -2.95 9.70
CA SER A 324 -6.02 -3.19 10.94
C SER A 324 -6.90 -2.01 11.29
N GLY A 325 -6.40 -0.77 11.09
CA GLY A 325 -7.19 0.42 11.28
C GLY A 325 -8.33 0.55 10.27
N PHE A 326 -8.13 0.12 9.02
CA PHE A 326 -9.21 0.02 8.02
C PHE A 326 -10.32 -0.91 8.50
N PHE A 327 -10.00 -2.13 8.93
CA PHE A 327 -11.02 -3.08 9.43
C PHE A 327 -11.69 -2.62 10.72
N PHE A 328 -10.94 -1.97 11.61
CA PHE A 328 -11.48 -1.38 12.83
C PHE A 328 -12.51 -0.30 12.49
N VAL A 329 -12.16 0.65 11.61
CA VAL A 329 -13.05 1.72 11.17
C VAL A 329 -14.25 1.15 10.41
N ASP A 330 -14.05 0.21 9.48
CA ASP A 330 -15.13 -0.43 8.72
C ASP A 330 -16.12 -1.15 9.65
N SER A 331 -15.63 -1.81 10.71
CA SER A 331 -16.46 -2.44 11.74
C SER A 331 -17.25 -1.43 12.57
N ILE A 332 -16.73 -0.22 12.81
CA ILE A 332 -17.50 0.86 13.45
C ILE A 332 -18.61 1.32 12.51
N ILE A 333 -18.31 1.58 11.25
CA ILE A 333 -19.30 2.02 10.26
C ILE A 333 -20.44 1.00 10.20
N ALA A 334 -20.11 -0.30 10.17
CA ALA A 334 -21.05 -1.41 10.22
C ALA A 334 -22.04 -1.26 11.39
N VAL A 335 -21.54 -1.14 12.63
CA VAL A 335 -22.42 -1.04 13.80
C VAL A 335 -23.22 0.25 13.81
N THR A 336 -22.64 1.37 13.38
CA THR A 336 -23.29 2.68 13.47
C THR A 336 -24.52 2.82 12.59
N ALA A 337 -24.58 2.07 11.50
CA ALA A 337 -25.72 2.14 10.59
C ALA A 337 -26.92 1.28 11.04
N ASP A 338 -26.85 0.65 12.22
CA ASP A 338 -28.03 0.28 12.99
C ASP A 338 -28.53 1.50 13.79
N ALA A 339 -29.72 2.00 13.43
CA ALA A 339 -30.34 3.16 14.08
C ALA A 339 -30.63 2.95 15.59
N GLY A 340 -30.68 1.70 16.05
CA GLY A 340 -30.84 1.35 17.46
C GLY A 340 -29.53 1.39 18.28
N SER A 341 -28.38 1.48 17.62
CA SER A 341 -27.08 1.43 18.29
C SER A 341 -26.75 2.74 19.01
N MET A 342 -26.17 2.66 20.21
CA MET A 342 -25.54 3.81 20.88
C MET A 342 -24.39 4.42 20.08
N LEU A 343 -23.69 3.63 19.26
CA LEU A 343 -22.67 4.14 18.35
C LEU A 343 -23.28 4.97 17.22
N SER A 344 -24.56 4.75 16.86
CA SER A 344 -25.25 5.63 15.93
C SER A 344 -25.21 7.07 16.45
N GLN A 345 -25.45 7.34 17.73
CA GLN A 345 -25.38 8.71 18.28
C GLN A 345 -23.99 9.37 18.17
N TRP A 346 -22.91 8.60 17.96
CA TRP A 346 -21.58 9.15 17.73
C TRP A 346 -21.44 9.75 16.33
N PHE A 347 -22.26 9.31 15.37
CA PHE A 347 -22.25 9.73 13.96
C PHE A 347 -23.56 10.40 13.49
N PHE A 348 -24.70 10.12 14.14
CA PHE A 348 -26.08 10.44 13.73
C PHE A 348 -26.75 11.52 14.58
N ALA A 349 -26.21 11.92 15.73
CA ALA A 349 -26.80 13.00 16.55
C ALA A 349 -26.87 14.36 15.81
N ASP A 350 -26.20 14.49 14.66
CA ASP A 350 -26.21 15.65 13.77
C ASP A 350 -26.37 15.25 12.27
N TRP A 351 -27.13 14.20 11.95
CA TRP A 351 -27.35 13.78 10.53
C TRP A 351 -28.42 14.59 9.78
N ASP A 352 -29.28 15.33 10.50
CA ASP A 352 -30.45 15.99 9.94
C ASP A 352 -30.21 17.41 9.38
N ALA A 353 -28.97 17.89 9.40
CA ALA A 353 -28.65 19.23 8.88
C ALA A 353 -27.32 19.22 8.11
N ALA A 354 -27.43 18.95 6.81
CA ALA A 354 -26.33 18.94 5.83
C ALA A 354 -25.30 17.83 6.01
N VAL A 355 -24.80 17.32 4.89
CA VAL A 355 -23.70 16.36 4.86
C VAL A 355 -22.49 16.96 5.58
N ASN A 356 -22.27 16.56 6.83
CA ASN A 356 -21.14 17.06 7.59
C ASN A 356 -19.85 16.47 6.97
N TYR A 357 -18.85 17.31 6.69
CA TYR A 357 -17.60 16.91 6.01
C TYR A 357 -16.88 15.73 6.69
N ALA A 358 -17.12 15.52 7.98
CA ALA A 358 -16.53 14.44 8.77
C ALA A 358 -17.13 13.05 8.46
N THR A 359 -18.44 12.94 8.15
CA THR A 359 -19.09 11.65 7.84
C THR A 359 -18.87 11.20 6.40
N PHE A 360 -18.48 12.12 5.51
CA PHE A 360 -18.18 11.85 4.11
C PHE A 360 -17.04 10.82 3.93
N ILE A 361 -16.00 10.90 4.78
CA ILE A 361 -14.85 9.98 4.76
C ILE A 361 -15.26 8.53 5.05
N PHE A 362 -16.40 8.30 5.69
CA PHE A 362 -16.86 6.94 6.02
C PHE A 362 -17.76 6.33 4.94
N ARG A 363 -18.07 7.06 3.87
CA ARG A 363 -18.92 6.55 2.77
C ARG A 363 -18.07 5.92 1.67
N ASP A 364 -18.59 4.89 1.00
CA ASP A 364 -17.88 4.23 -0.10
C ASP A 364 -17.56 5.18 -1.28
N VAL A 365 -18.32 6.27 -1.43
CA VAL A 365 -18.01 7.34 -2.40
C VAL A 365 -16.68 8.03 -2.14
N ALA A 366 -16.20 8.12 -0.89
CA ALA A 366 -14.88 8.65 -0.60
C ALA A 366 -13.76 7.70 -1.09
N LYS A 367 -14.02 6.38 -1.20
CA LYS A 367 -13.10 5.43 -1.86
C LYS A 367 -13.02 5.69 -3.35
N LEU A 368 -14.19 5.89 -3.97
CA LEU A 368 -14.31 6.24 -5.39
C LEU A 368 -13.60 7.58 -5.71
N MET A 369 -13.56 8.53 -4.77
CA MET A 369 -12.84 9.79 -4.94
C MET A 369 -11.33 9.70 -4.69
N ALA A 370 -10.91 9.04 -3.61
CA ALA A 370 -9.50 8.98 -3.22
C ALA A 370 -8.64 8.15 -4.19
N PHE A 371 -9.23 7.07 -4.71
CA PHE A 371 -8.52 6.12 -5.56
C PHE A 371 -7.92 6.73 -6.84
N PRO A 372 -8.68 7.43 -7.72
CA PRO A 372 -8.12 8.03 -8.94
C PRO A 372 -7.04 9.09 -8.64
N ILE A 373 -7.17 9.84 -7.54
CA ILE A 373 -6.16 10.84 -7.13
C ILE A 373 -4.84 10.16 -6.80
N VAL A 374 -4.88 9.12 -5.97
CA VAL A 374 -3.66 8.40 -5.56
C VAL A 374 -3.06 7.63 -6.73
N SER A 375 -3.89 7.04 -7.59
CA SER A 375 -3.41 6.40 -8.82
C SER A 375 -2.73 7.39 -9.75
N MET A 376 -3.25 8.62 -9.88
CA MET A 376 -2.61 9.71 -10.64
C MET A 376 -1.28 10.14 -10.01
N GLY A 377 -1.20 10.28 -8.68
CA GLY A 377 0.07 10.56 -8.02
C GLY A 377 1.10 9.45 -8.22
N THR A 378 0.67 8.19 -8.12
CA THR A 378 1.54 7.01 -8.24
C THR A 378 2.05 6.83 -9.66
N ILE A 379 1.21 7.04 -10.69
CA ILE A 379 1.66 6.91 -12.09
C ILE A 379 2.70 7.98 -12.43
N LEU A 380 2.48 9.23 -11.98
CA LEU A 380 3.42 10.32 -12.20
C LEU A 380 4.75 10.08 -11.48
N TYR A 381 4.71 9.64 -10.22
CA TYR A 381 5.90 9.29 -9.46
C TYR A 381 6.67 8.13 -10.10
N TYR A 382 5.97 7.07 -10.51
CA TYR A 382 6.59 5.91 -11.14
C TYR A 382 7.27 6.25 -12.47
N LEU A 383 6.56 6.98 -13.34
CA LEU A 383 7.08 7.32 -14.66
C LEU A 383 8.30 8.24 -14.57
N LYS A 384 8.32 9.14 -13.58
CA LYS A 384 9.39 10.13 -13.41
C LYS A 384 10.62 9.59 -12.67
N GLU A 385 10.42 8.90 -11.54
CA GLU A 385 11.53 8.53 -10.63
C GLU A 385 11.79 7.01 -10.67
N GLU A 386 10.81 6.18 -10.28
CA GLU A 386 11.05 4.74 -10.04
C GLU A 386 11.42 3.96 -11.31
N ARG A 387 10.88 4.35 -12.47
CA ARG A 387 11.25 3.75 -13.77
C ARG A 387 12.68 4.11 -14.15
N LEU A 388 13.04 5.38 -14.01
CA LEU A 388 14.36 5.89 -14.40
C LEU A 388 15.45 5.26 -13.53
N GLU A 389 15.30 5.31 -12.20
CA GLU A 389 16.23 4.71 -11.25
C GLU A 389 16.46 3.22 -11.51
N ARG A 390 15.38 2.47 -11.78
CA ARG A 390 15.46 1.01 -11.96
C ARG A 390 16.18 0.62 -13.25
N ILE A 391 15.86 1.29 -14.36
CA ILE A 391 16.48 0.99 -15.66
C ILE A 391 17.99 1.31 -15.57
N ILE A 392 18.34 2.41 -14.93
CA ILE A 392 19.72 2.80 -14.66
C ILE A 392 20.43 1.81 -13.74
N SER A 393 19.80 1.40 -12.64
CA SER A 393 20.41 0.47 -11.68
C SER A 393 20.65 -0.91 -12.31
N GLN A 394 19.71 -1.38 -13.14
CA GLN A 394 19.83 -2.66 -13.83
C GLN A 394 20.94 -2.60 -14.90
N ALA A 395 20.94 -1.56 -15.74
CA ALA A 395 22.01 -1.38 -16.73
C ALA A 395 23.39 -1.24 -16.07
N ARG A 396 23.47 -0.54 -14.92
CA ARG A 396 24.68 -0.47 -14.11
C ARG A 396 25.12 -1.84 -13.58
N ALA A 397 24.19 -2.66 -13.11
CA ALA A 397 24.50 -4.01 -12.58
C ALA A 397 24.94 -4.98 -13.68
N GLU A 398 24.36 -4.85 -14.87
CA GLU A 398 24.65 -5.68 -16.04
C GLU A 398 25.85 -5.15 -16.85
N GLY A 399 26.30 -3.92 -16.58
CA GLY A 399 27.35 -3.25 -17.33
C GLY A 399 26.93 -2.86 -18.74
N GLU A 400 25.63 -2.79 -19.01
CA GLU A 400 25.07 -2.41 -20.30
C GLU A 400 25.10 -0.89 -20.48
N TYR A 401 25.36 -0.45 -21.71
CA TYR A 401 25.20 0.94 -22.15
C TYR A 401 24.01 1.01 -23.09
N PHE A 402 23.40 2.19 -23.19
CA PHE A 402 22.26 2.41 -24.07
C PHE A 402 22.71 3.12 -25.35
N GLU A 403 22.37 2.56 -26.51
CA GLU A 403 22.58 3.27 -27.77
C GLU A 403 21.58 4.43 -27.93
N LYS A 404 21.99 5.49 -28.63
CA LYS A 404 21.14 6.66 -28.86
C LYS A 404 19.87 6.26 -29.62
N GLY A 405 18.73 6.44 -28.97
CA GLY A 405 17.42 6.09 -29.50
C GLY A 405 17.00 4.63 -29.26
N GLU A 406 17.75 3.87 -28.45
CA GLU A 406 17.34 2.56 -27.93
C GLU A 406 16.46 2.70 -26.68
N VAL A 407 16.64 3.75 -25.89
CA VAL A 407 15.84 4.07 -24.69
C VAL A 407 15.36 5.52 -24.72
N ASP A 408 14.42 5.84 -23.82
CA ASP A 408 13.85 7.19 -23.68
C ASP A 408 14.93 8.24 -23.40
N GLU A 409 14.74 9.48 -23.88
CA GLU A 409 15.67 10.61 -23.68
C GLU A 409 15.99 10.83 -22.18
N GLU A 410 14.99 10.74 -21.30
CA GLU A 410 15.18 10.88 -19.84
C GLU A 410 16.13 9.81 -19.28
N ILE A 411 16.13 8.59 -19.84
CA ILE A 411 17.03 7.50 -19.44
C ILE A 411 18.42 7.71 -20.05
N MET A 412 18.48 8.16 -21.31
CA MET A 412 19.74 8.52 -21.99
C MET A 412 20.48 9.64 -21.26
N GLU A 413 19.78 10.68 -20.82
CA GLU A 413 20.37 11.81 -20.10
C GLU A 413 20.93 11.42 -18.72
N ALA A 414 20.36 10.38 -18.11
CA ALA A 414 20.75 9.92 -16.79
C ALA A 414 21.76 8.75 -16.82
N ALA A 415 21.99 8.14 -17.99
CA ALA A 415 23.04 7.16 -18.22
C ALA A 415 24.35 7.85 -18.69
N PRO A 416 25.53 7.30 -18.35
CA PRO A 416 26.80 7.80 -18.87
C PRO A 416 26.89 7.65 -20.39
N GLU A 417 27.60 8.56 -21.07
CA GLU A 417 27.83 8.45 -22.51
C GLU A 417 28.64 7.19 -22.86
N GLU A 418 28.52 6.71 -24.10
CA GLU A 418 29.21 5.51 -24.56
C GLU A 418 30.74 5.67 -24.41
N GLY A 419 31.34 4.86 -23.53
CA GLY A 419 32.77 4.93 -23.19
C GLY A 419 33.09 5.66 -21.87
N GLU A 420 32.12 6.31 -21.23
CA GLU A 420 32.28 6.84 -19.88
C GLU A 420 31.93 5.79 -18.81
N ALA A 421 32.74 5.70 -17.75
CA ALA A 421 32.46 4.78 -16.67
C ALA A 421 31.20 5.20 -15.89
N TRP A 422 30.34 4.23 -15.55
CA TRP A 422 29.23 4.44 -14.62
C TRP A 422 29.73 5.16 -13.36
N PRO A 423 29.07 6.26 -12.92
CA PRO A 423 29.44 6.93 -11.68
C PRO A 423 29.29 5.93 -10.52
N SER A 424 30.42 5.40 -10.06
CA SER A 424 30.48 4.47 -8.95
C SER A 424 30.12 5.19 -7.65
N GLU A 425 29.34 4.55 -6.78
CA GLU A 425 29.11 5.02 -5.40
C GLU A 425 30.41 5.10 -4.58
N HIS A 426 31.51 4.57 -5.10
CA HIS A 426 32.85 4.85 -4.62
C HIS A 426 33.46 5.94 -5.48
N ALA A 427 33.52 7.13 -4.90
CA ALA A 427 34.34 8.28 -5.26
C ALA A 427 34.96 8.20 -6.65
N ARG A 428 34.50 9.04 -7.59
CA ARG A 428 35.38 9.45 -8.70
C ARG A 428 36.70 9.85 -8.06
N GLY A 429 37.74 9.02 -8.24
CA GLY A 429 39.09 9.42 -7.95
C GLY A 429 39.29 10.76 -8.63
N ILE A 430 39.82 11.73 -7.88
CA ILE A 430 40.07 13.08 -8.36
C ILE A 430 40.78 12.95 -9.71
N GLU A 431 40.35 13.62 -10.78
CA GLU A 431 40.93 13.42 -12.13
C GLU A 431 42.46 13.56 -12.12
N GLU A 432 43.13 12.79 -12.98
CA GLU A 432 44.59 12.80 -13.11
C GLU A 432 45.08 14.24 -13.39
N GLY A 433 45.90 14.78 -12.50
CA GLY A 433 46.36 16.18 -12.55
C GLY A 433 45.67 17.16 -11.58
N LYS A 434 44.60 16.75 -10.86
CA LYS A 434 43.99 17.56 -9.79
C LYS A 434 44.56 17.20 -8.41
N PRO A 435 44.68 18.17 -7.48
CA PRO A 435 45.26 17.93 -6.16
C PRO A 435 44.46 16.87 -5.39
N GLY A 436 45.11 15.77 -4.98
CA GLY A 436 44.49 14.66 -4.25
C GLY A 436 44.24 13.39 -5.05
N HIS A 437 44.54 13.36 -6.36
CA HIS A 437 44.45 12.13 -7.20
C HIS A 437 45.20 10.95 -6.57
N GLU A 438 46.46 11.15 -6.16
CA GLU A 438 47.34 10.13 -5.58
C GLU A 438 46.83 9.54 -4.25
N LEU A 439 45.92 10.22 -3.54
CA LEU A 439 45.31 9.73 -2.30
C LEU A 439 44.01 8.95 -2.55
N SER A 440 43.42 9.11 -3.73
CA SER A 440 42.12 8.53 -4.11
C SER A 440 42.26 7.31 -5.03
N SER A 441 43.42 7.11 -5.65
CA SER A 441 43.72 5.90 -6.41
C SER A 441 44.10 4.75 -5.46
N PRO A 442 43.49 3.57 -5.59
CA PRO A 442 43.93 2.40 -4.84
C PRO A 442 45.31 2.00 -5.36
N ASP A 443 46.36 2.29 -4.59
CA ASP A 443 47.73 1.85 -4.86
C ASP A 443 47.74 0.33 -5.12
N PRO A 444 48.10 -0.14 -6.33
CA PRO A 444 47.99 -1.55 -6.71
C PRO A 444 48.85 -2.48 -5.85
N GLY A 445 49.76 -1.94 -5.02
CA GLY A 445 50.56 -2.69 -4.05
C GLY A 445 49.96 -2.82 -2.65
N ARG A 446 48.88 -2.08 -2.29
CA ARG A 446 48.42 -2.00 -0.89
C ARG A 446 47.72 -3.27 -0.39
N LEU A 447 47.25 -4.13 -1.30
CA LEU A 447 46.59 -5.40 -1.00
C LEU A 447 47.36 -6.64 -1.49
N SER A 448 48.57 -6.49 -2.05
CA SER A 448 49.43 -7.64 -2.27
C SER A 448 49.96 -8.12 -0.92
N VAL A 449 49.19 -8.99 -0.26
CA VAL A 449 49.69 -9.81 0.84
C VAL A 449 50.75 -10.72 0.24
N ASP A 450 52.00 -10.32 0.44
CA ASP A 450 53.16 -11.10 0.09
C ASP A 450 53.05 -12.46 0.81
N ARG A 451 52.74 -13.53 0.06
CA ARG A 451 52.44 -14.89 0.57
C ARG A 451 53.55 -15.49 1.43
N LYS A 452 54.71 -14.84 1.54
CA LYS A 452 55.86 -15.26 2.35
C LYS A 452 55.87 -14.71 3.79
N LYS A 453 54.96 -13.80 4.19
CA LYS A 453 54.88 -13.26 5.56
C LYS A 453 53.69 -13.75 6.41
N ALA A 454 52.88 -14.70 5.92
CA ALA A 454 51.74 -15.27 6.64
C ALA A 454 52.13 -16.35 7.68
N ARG A 455 53.10 -16.04 8.55
CA ARG A 455 53.29 -16.73 9.85
C ARG A 455 53.26 -15.68 10.95
N PHE A 456 52.08 -15.12 11.19
CA PHE A 456 51.80 -14.42 12.43
C PHE A 456 50.66 -15.13 13.17
N LYS A 457 50.90 -15.28 14.47
CA LYS A 457 50.21 -16.12 15.48
C LYS A 457 48.69 -15.92 15.49
N PRO A 458 47.92 -16.90 16.01
CA PRO A 458 46.47 -16.76 16.17
C PRO A 458 46.13 -15.54 17.02
N GLY A 459 45.17 -14.75 16.56
CA GLY A 459 44.79 -13.47 17.15
C GLY A 459 44.30 -13.62 18.59
N LYS A 460 44.90 -12.83 19.49
CA LYS A 460 44.41 -12.58 20.84
C LYS A 460 43.03 -11.91 20.79
N ARG A 461 42.14 -12.28 21.71
CA ARG A 461 40.82 -11.65 21.87
C ARG A 461 40.99 -10.30 22.57
N LEU A 462 40.22 -9.30 22.14
CA LEU A 462 40.11 -7.99 22.79
C LEU A 462 39.69 -8.18 24.26
N GLY A 463 40.60 -7.83 25.19
CA GLY A 463 40.39 -7.92 26.64
C GLY A 463 41.55 -8.52 27.45
N GLU A 464 42.67 -8.90 26.85
CA GLU A 464 43.88 -9.25 27.60
C GLU A 464 44.64 -7.95 27.95
N GLU A 465 44.63 -7.60 29.24
CA GLU A 465 45.40 -6.51 29.82
C GLU A 465 46.90 -6.76 29.64
N GLU A 466 47.64 -5.68 29.37
CA GLU A 466 49.11 -5.68 29.32
C GLU A 466 49.64 -5.88 30.74
N GLU A 467 50.09 -7.09 31.07
CA GLU A 467 51.10 -7.25 32.12
C GLU A 467 52.46 -6.91 31.49
N GLU A 468 53.04 -5.84 32.03
CA GLU A 468 54.43 -5.43 31.90
C GLU A 468 55.38 -6.61 32.15
N GLU A 469 56.48 -6.71 31.40
CA GLU A 469 57.85 -6.58 31.93
C GLU A 469 58.92 -7.08 30.93
N GLU A 470 59.92 -6.20 30.77
CA GLU A 470 61.32 -6.30 30.29
C GLU A 470 61.65 -6.81 28.87
#